data_AF-A0A4Q3N346-F1
#
_entry.id   AF-A0A4Q3N346-F1
#
_cell.length_a   1.000
_cell.length_b   1.000
_cell.length_c   1.000
_cell.angle_alpha   90.00
_cell.angle_beta   90.00
_cell.angle_gamma   90.00
#
_symmetry.space_group_name_H-M   'P 1'
#
loop_
_entity.id
_entity.type
_entity.pdbx_description
1 polymer ?
#
loop_
_entity_poly.entity_id
_entity_poly.type
_entity_poly.pdbx_seq_one_letter_code
_entity_poly.pdbx_strand_id
1 'polypeptide(L)'
;LQGRADRIAKIAEKRVSLVAMEEALRDTGEIAEARALLVPGDAGARLGVVAVPSARGWEALRALGKQRFNEQQRGFERVVLPRRFRYVRELPVNTQGKATEALLLALFQPERPAVHWDARSDQSAVATLAVHAGLRVFDGHFPGAPVLPGVAQLDWAAELAREAFALPPHFLRAEQLKFQQPVLPPLQLQLHLEWKPETGQVGFRYTSERGQHAGGRLVFGGAGV
;
A
#
# COMPACT_ATOMS: atom_id res chain seq x y z
N LEU A 1 20.80 29.65 -9.65
CA LEU A 1 20.50 28.38 -10.38
C LEU A 1 21.42 27.25 -9.90
N GLN A 2 21.46 26.95 -8.60
CA GLN A 2 22.34 25.92 -8.02
C GLN A 2 21.48 24.90 -7.27
N GLY A 3 21.57 23.62 -7.66
CA GLY A 3 20.89 22.53 -6.96
C GLY A 3 20.38 21.37 -7.83
N ARG A 4 20.54 21.42 -9.17
CA ARG A 4 20.17 20.30 -10.07
C ARG A 4 21.31 19.32 -10.36
N ALA A 5 22.52 19.58 -9.89
CA ALA A 5 23.66 18.71 -10.09
C ALA A 5 23.78 17.75 -8.90
N ASP A 6 23.69 16.45 -9.19
CA ASP A 6 24.10 15.31 -8.37
C ASP A 6 23.13 14.84 -7.27
N ARG A 7 21.92 14.43 -7.67
CA ARG A 7 21.10 13.49 -6.87
C ARG A 7 21.71 12.08 -6.91
N ILE A 8 22.80 11.89 -6.16
CA ILE A 8 23.50 10.61 -6.04
C ILE A 8 23.02 9.86 -4.80
N ALA A 9 22.48 8.66 -4.99
CA ALA A 9 22.10 7.74 -3.91
C ALA A 9 23.22 6.72 -3.66
N LYS A 10 23.53 6.44 -2.39
CA LYS A 10 24.42 5.32 -2.01
C LYS A 10 23.58 4.08 -1.75
N ILE A 11 23.74 3.05 -2.57
CA ILE A 11 23.01 1.77 -2.45
C ILE A 11 24.03 0.65 -2.45
N ALA A 12 24.10 -0.12 -1.36
CA ALA A 12 25.03 -1.25 -1.22
C ALA A 12 26.45 -0.89 -1.69
N GLU A 13 26.98 0.21 -1.15
CA GLU A 13 28.32 0.77 -1.45
C GLU A 13 28.51 1.41 -2.84
N LYS A 14 27.58 1.26 -3.79
CA LYS A 14 27.62 1.95 -5.08
C LYS A 14 26.95 3.33 -5.04
N ARG A 15 27.53 4.29 -5.77
CA ARG A 15 26.94 5.61 -6.04
C ARG A 15 26.10 5.54 -7.31
N VAL A 16 24.85 5.95 -7.20
CA VAL A 16 23.85 5.81 -8.26
C VAL A 16 23.31 7.19 -8.58
N SER A 17 23.46 7.65 -9.82
CA SER A 17 22.82 8.89 -10.26
C SER A 17 21.34 8.64 -10.49
N LEU A 18 20.48 9.25 -9.66
CA LEU A 18 19.03 9.17 -9.82
C LEU A 18 18.58 9.86 -11.12
N VAL A 19 19.28 10.92 -11.52
CA VAL A 19 18.98 11.67 -12.76
C VAL A 19 19.29 10.82 -13.98
N ALA A 20 20.46 10.18 -14.03
CA ALA A 20 20.82 9.30 -15.16
C ALA A 20 19.83 8.13 -15.29
N MET A 21 19.29 7.64 -14.17
CA MET A 21 18.23 6.64 -14.20
C MET A 21 16.92 7.17 -14.78
N GLU A 22 16.50 8.37 -14.35
CA GLU A 22 15.30 9.03 -14.88
C GLU A 22 15.41 9.32 -16.38
N GLU A 23 16.62 9.65 -16.86
CA GLU A 23 16.92 9.85 -18.29
C GLU A 23 16.86 8.55 -19.06
N ALA A 24 17.61 7.51 -18.67
CA ALA A 24 17.62 6.28 -19.45
C ALA A 24 16.27 5.54 -19.43
N LEU A 25 15.43 5.73 -18.40
CA LEU A 25 14.05 5.26 -18.43
C LEU A 25 13.21 6.00 -19.48
N ARG A 26 13.39 7.32 -19.63
CA ARG A 26 12.68 8.11 -20.65
C ARG A 26 13.14 7.78 -22.08
N ASP A 27 14.42 7.47 -22.25
CA ASP A 27 15.00 7.13 -23.56
C ASP A 27 14.42 5.85 -24.17
N THR A 28 13.75 5.02 -23.38
CA THR A 28 13.00 3.84 -23.87
C THR A 28 11.83 4.21 -24.78
N GLY A 29 11.31 5.44 -24.68
CA GLY A 29 10.08 5.89 -25.32
C GLY A 29 8.79 5.32 -24.71
N GLU A 30 8.89 4.40 -23.75
CA GLU A 30 7.76 3.82 -23.02
C GLU A 30 7.43 4.60 -21.75
N ILE A 31 8.37 5.40 -21.25
CA ILE A 31 8.20 6.27 -20.09
C ILE A 31 8.28 7.73 -20.53
N ALA A 32 7.21 8.50 -20.29
CA ALA A 32 7.18 9.94 -20.59
C ALA A 32 7.86 10.75 -19.47
N GLU A 33 7.58 10.42 -18.21
CA GLU A 33 8.21 11.04 -17.05
C GLU A 33 8.65 9.99 -16.03
N ALA A 34 9.78 10.23 -15.39
CA ALA A 34 10.30 9.39 -14.31
C ALA A 34 10.84 10.23 -13.16
N ARG A 35 10.65 9.75 -11.94
CA ARG A 35 11.32 10.23 -10.73
C ARG A 35 11.84 9.03 -9.94
N ALA A 36 13.15 8.95 -9.79
CA ALA A 36 13.82 7.95 -8.97
C ALA A 36 14.08 8.53 -7.57
N LEU A 37 13.93 7.71 -6.53
CA LEU A 37 14.10 8.11 -5.13
C LEU A 37 14.43 6.92 -4.24
N LEU A 38 14.94 7.19 -3.04
CA LEU A 38 15.18 6.18 -2.02
C LEU A 38 13.90 5.97 -1.20
N VAL A 39 13.32 4.79 -1.30
CA VAL A 39 12.14 4.39 -0.52
C VAL A 39 12.62 3.71 0.76
N PRO A 40 12.25 4.22 1.95
CA PRO A 40 12.56 3.57 3.22
C PRO A 40 11.93 2.17 3.33
N GLY A 41 12.54 1.33 4.15
CA GLY A 41 12.03 0.00 4.48
C GLY A 41 12.87 -0.65 5.58
N ASP A 42 12.35 -1.74 6.14
CA ASP A 42 12.94 -2.38 7.34
C ASP A 42 14.37 -2.90 7.10
N ALA A 43 14.66 -3.39 5.89
CA ALA A 43 16.00 -3.83 5.48
C ALA A 43 16.88 -2.69 4.90
N GLY A 44 16.57 -1.44 5.26
CA GLY A 44 17.19 -0.22 4.75
C GLY A 44 16.55 0.32 3.47
N ALA A 45 16.95 1.54 3.09
CA ALA A 45 16.44 2.21 1.91
C ALA A 45 16.69 1.39 0.62
N ARG A 46 15.74 1.44 -0.31
CA ARG A 46 15.79 0.78 -1.61
C ARG A 46 15.41 1.76 -2.70
N LEU A 47 15.95 1.57 -3.90
CA LEU A 47 15.58 2.40 -5.04
C LEU A 47 14.14 2.13 -5.47
N GLY A 48 13.36 3.20 -5.57
CA GLY A 48 12.04 3.21 -6.17
C GLY A 48 11.98 4.19 -7.34
N VAL A 49 11.02 3.95 -8.23
CA VAL A 49 10.72 4.82 -9.36
C VAL A 49 9.21 5.06 -9.43
N VAL A 50 8.83 6.33 -9.50
CA VAL A 50 7.50 6.76 -9.92
C VAL A 50 7.61 7.18 -11.37
N ALA A 51 6.79 6.59 -12.23
CA ALA A 51 6.84 6.83 -13.67
C ALA A 51 5.46 7.08 -14.25
N VAL A 52 5.40 7.96 -15.24
CA VAL A 52 4.26 8.18 -16.12
C VAL A 52 4.56 7.46 -17.43
N PRO A 53 3.94 6.32 -17.73
CA PRO A 53 4.09 5.68 -19.03
C PRO A 53 3.59 6.58 -20.15
N SER A 54 4.25 6.53 -21.31
CA SER A 54 3.73 7.11 -22.55
C SER A 54 2.48 6.33 -23.02
N ALA A 55 1.79 6.79 -24.07
CA ALA A 55 0.68 6.02 -24.65
C ALA A 55 1.10 4.59 -25.01
N ARG A 56 2.27 4.44 -25.65
CA ARG A 56 2.87 3.15 -26.00
C ARG A 56 3.28 2.35 -24.77
N GLY A 57 3.79 3.03 -23.74
CA GLY A 57 4.12 2.39 -22.45
C GLY A 57 2.89 1.84 -21.73
N TRP A 58 1.75 2.54 -21.75
CA TRP A 58 0.50 2.04 -21.19
C TRP A 58 -0.03 0.83 -21.95
N GLU A 59 0.09 0.81 -23.28
CA GLU A 59 -0.25 -0.35 -24.11
C GLU A 59 0.64 -1.54 -23.77
N ALA A 60 1.96 -1.35 -23.74
CA ALA A 60 2.93 -2.37 -23.36
C ALA A 60 2.68 -2.91 -21.94
N LEU A 61 2.46 -2.03 -20.96
CA LEU A 61 2.18 -2.42 -19.57
C LEU A 61 0.89 -3.25 -19.45
N ARG A 62 -0.17 -2.91 -20.20
CA ARG A 62 -1.41 -3.69 -20.24
C ARG A 62 -1.20 -5.06 -20.89
N ALA A 63 -0.45 -5.12 -21.99
CA ALA A 63 -0.23 -6.36 -22.74
C ALA A 63 0.71 -7.33 -22.02
N LEU A 64 1.79 -6.83 -21.44
CA LEU A 64 2.86 -7.65 -20.84
C LEU A 64 2.63 -7.92 -19.35
N GLY A 65 1.83 -7.08 -18.69
CA GLY A 65 1.73 -7.04 -17.24
C GLY A 65 2.94 -6.37 -16.58
N LYS A 66 2.74 -5.94 -15.33
CA LYS A 66 3.71 -5.13 -14.58
C LYS A 66 5.09 -5.78 -14.42
N GLN A 67 5.15 -7.08 -14.14
CA GLN A 67 6.42 -7.76 -13.90
C GLN A 67 7.32 -7.71 -15.15
N ARG A 68 6.81 -8.17 -16.30
CA ARG A 68 7.56 -8.21 -17.56
C ARG A 68 7.88 -6.82 -18.07
N PHE A 69 6.95 -5.87 -17.92
CA PHE A 69 7.22 -4.48 -18.25
C PHE A 69 8.38 -3.92 -17.42
N ASN A 70 8.40 -4.13 -16.10
CA ASN A 70 9.53 -3.74 -15.24
C ASN A 70 10.86 -4.43 -15.64
N GLU A 71 10.80 -5.66 -16.13
CA GLU A 71 11.98 -6.41 -16.61
C GLU A 71 12.56 -5.82 -17.90
N GLN A 72 11.72 -5.31 -18.80
CA GLN A 72 12.17 -4.65 -20.02
C GLN A 72 12.83 -3.29 -19.75
N GLN A 73 12.42 -2.61 -18.68
CA GLN A 73 13.07 -1.35 -18.26
C GLN A 73 14.47 -1.56 -17.64
N ARG A 74 14.99 -2.80 -17.59
CA ARG A 74 16.29 -3.13 -16.97
C ARG A 74 17.45 -2.88 -17.94
N GLY A 75 17.77 -1.61 -18.17
CA GLY A 75 19.02 -1.19 -18.82
C GLY A 75 20.21 -1.04 -17.86
N PHE A 76 20.01 -1.26 -16.56
CA PHE A 76 21.00 -0.99 -15.49
C PHE A 76 21.45 -2.26 -14.78
N GLU A 77 22.66 -2.24 -14.19
CA GLU A 77 23.19 -3.37 -13.42
C GLU A 77 22.23 -3.85 -12.32
N ARG A 78 22.20 -5.17 -12.06
CA ARG A 78 21.26 -5.81 -11.11
C ARG A 78 21.24 -5.19 -9.71
N VAL A 79 22.35 -4.62 -9.23
CA VAL A 79 22.49 -3.98 -7.91
C VAL A 79 21.75 -2.63 -7.84
N VAL A 80 21.58 -1.96 -8.99
CA VAL A 80 20.95 -0.64 -9.11
C VAL A 80 19.51 -0.69 -9.61
N LEU A 81 18.94 -1.86 -9.85
CA LEU A 81 17.58 -1.94 -10.38
C LEU A 81 16.54 -1.46 -9.36
N PRO A 82 15.63 -0.55 -9.75
CA PRO A 82 14.50 -0.19 -8.92
C PRO A 82 13.66 -1.42 -8.68
N ARG A 83 13.55 -1.82 -7.42
CA ARG A 83 12.70 -2.97 -7.05
C ARG A 83 11.24 -2.57 -6.88
N ARG A 84 10.96 -1.27 -6.79
CA ARG A 84 9.62 -0.73 -6.58
C ARG A 84 9.29 0.26 -7.68
N PHE A 85 8.37 -0.13 -8.57
CA PHE A 85 7.76 0.77 -9.55
C PHE A 85 6.32 1.13 -9.15
N ARG A 86 6.02 2.43 -9.29
CA ARG A 86 4.68 3.00 -9.25
C ARG A 86 4.40 3.70 -10.57
N TYR A 87 3.40 3.20 -11.31
CA TYR A 87 2.96 3.80 -12.56
C TYR A 87 1.73 4.65 -12.28
N VAL A 88 1.82 5.93 -12.59
CA VAL A 88 0.78 6.93 -12.35
C VAL A 88 0.43 7.62 -13.66
N ARG A 89 -0.78 8.20 -13.73
CA ARG A 89 -1.19 8.98 -14.91
C ARG A 89 -0.46 10.32 -14.99
N GLU A 90 -0.17 10.89 -13.84
CA GLU A 90 0.56 12.14 -13.67
C GLU A 90 1.37 12.09 -12.37
N LEU A 91 2.48 12.81 -12.30
CA LEU A 91 3.24 12.92 -11.06
C LEU A 91 2.48 13.81 -10.06
N PRO A 92 2.36 13.40 -8.78
CA PRO A 92 1.74 14.26 -7.78
C PRO A 92 2.61 15.50 -7.56
N VAL A 93 1.98 16.67 -7.60
CA VAL A 93 2.64 17.97 -7.40
C VAL A 93 2.06 18.71 -6.21
N ASN A 94 2.88 19.54 -5.57
CA ASN A 94 2.38 20.48 -4.56
C ASN A 94 1.65 21.67 -5.23
N THR A 95 1.16 22.60 -4.41
CA THR A 95 0.50 23.85 -4.87
C THR A 95 1.38 24.74 -5.76
N GLN A 96 2.70 24.48 -5.82
CA GLN A 96 3.67 25.17 -6.68
C GLN A 96 4.03 24.36 -7.93
N GLY A 97 3.33 23.26 -8.22
CA GLY A 97 3.62 22.40 -9.39
C GLY A 97 4.86 21.52 -9.24
N LYS A 98 5.42 21.37 -8.03
CA LYS A 98 6.63 20.56 -7.79
C LYS A 98 6.29 19.17 -7.28
N ALA A 99 6.77 18.14 -7.97
CA ALA A 99 6.79 16.76 -7.48
C ALA A 99 7.85 16.62 -6.38
N THR A 100 7.44 16.80 -5.13
CA THR A 100 8.33 16.71 -3.97
C THR A 100 8.62 15.25 -3.61
N GLU A 101 9.75 15.00 -2.94
CA GLU A 101 10.09 13.65 -2.49
C GLU A 101 9.04 13.06 -1.55
N ALA A 102 8.45 13.88 -0.65
CA ALA A 102 7.37 13.46 0.24
C ALA A 102 6.14 12.94 -0.53
N LEU A 103 5.69 13.67 -1.56
CA LEU A 103 4.54 13.26 -2.40
C LEU A 103 4.83 11.97 -3.16
N LEU A 104 6.07 11.79 -3.64
CA LEU A 104 6.47 10.58 -4.36
C LEU A 104 6.60 9.37 -3.41
N LEU A 105 7.12 9.58 -2.19
CA LEU A 105 7.24 8.53 -1.17
C LEU A 105 5.87 8.02 -0.72
N ALA A 106 4.87 8.90 -0.60
CA ALA A 106 3.50 8.52 -0.24
C ALA A 106 2.91 7.46 -1.19
N LEU A 107 3.29 7.47 -2.48
CA LEU A 107 2.87 6.46 -3.46
C LEU A 107 3.39 5.04 -3.14
N PHE A 108 4.44 4.91 -2.32
CA PHE A 108 5.01 3.62 -1.92
C PHE A 108 4.55 3.12 -0.56
N GLN A 109 3.89 3.96 0.22
CA GLN A 109 3.37 3.57 1.53
C GLN A 109 2.27 2.50 1.35
N PRO A 110 2.21 1.48 2.22
CA PRO A 110 1.15 0.49 2.18
C PRO A 110 -0.19 1.07 2.64
N GLU A 111 -1.29 0.61 2.06
CA GLU A 111 -2.66 1.01 2.43
C GLU A 111 -3.19 0.20 3.63
N ARG A 112 -2.64 -1.00 3.85
CA ARG A 112 -2.95 -1.89 4.97
C ARG A 112 -1.68 -2.49 5.58
N PRO A 113 -1.67 -2.85 6.88
CA PRO A 113 -0.52 -3.47 7.52
C PRO A 113 -0.19 -4.83 6.89
N ALA A 114 1.04 -5.29 7.12
CA ALA A 114 1.38 -6.68 6.90
C ALA A 114 0.51 -7.56 7.81
N VAL A 115 0.00 -8.66 7.25
CA VAL A 115 -0.92 -9.58 7.93
C VAL A 115 -0.28 -10.94 8.04
N HIS A 116 -0.21 -11.45 9.27
CA HIS A 116 0.15 -12.82 9.57
C HIS A 116 -1.10 -13.57 10.00
N TRP A 117 -1.46 -14.64 9.31
CA TRP A 117 -2.59 -15.49 9.70
C TRP A 117 -2.13 -16.49 10.76
N ASP A 118 -2.65 -16.36 11.98
CA ASP A 118 -2.32 -17.23 13.11
C ASP A 118 -3.12 -18.54 13.04
N ALA A 119 -4.38 -18.46 12.61
CA ALA A 119 -5.25 -19.61 12.38
C ALA A 119 -6.30 -19.28 11.31
N ARG A 120 -6.63 -20.27 10.48
CA ARG A 120 -7.70 -20.16 9.47
C ARG A 120 -8.44 -21.49 9.31
N SER A 121 -9.74 -21.40 9.21
CA SER A 121 -10.68 -22.47 8.88
C SER A 121 -11.76 -21.91 7.94
N ASP A 122 -12.75 -22.73 7.59
CA ASP A 122 -13.84 -22.33 6.71
C ASP A 122 -14.76 -21.25 7.31
N GLN A 123 -14.81 -21.16 8.65
CA GLN A 123 -15.74 -20.27 9.36
C GLN A 123 -15.10 -19.40 10.44
N SER A 124 -13.81 -19.58 10.73
CA SER A 124 -13.10 -18.73 11.69
C SER A 124 -11.68 -18.44 11.24
N ALA A 125 -11.20 -17.24 11.53
CA ALA A 125 -9.84 -16.84 11.25
C ALA A 125 -9.32 -15.86 12.31
N VAL A 126 -8.02 -15.98 12.61
CA VAL A 126 -7.30 -15.07 13.50
C VAL A 126 -6.04 -14.60 12.79
N ALA A 127 -5.79 -13.29 12.80
CA ALA A 127 -4.62 -12.69 12.21
C ALA A 127 -3.97 -11.64 13.12
N THR A 128 -2.66 -11.53 13.03
CA THR A 128 -1.86 -10.46 13.62
C THR A 128 -1.50 -9.42 12.56
N LEU A 129 -1.80 -8.16 12.85
CA LEU A 129 -1.59 -7.00 11.99
C LEU A 129 -0.56 -6.05 12.63
N ALA A 130 0.55 -5.81 11.93
CA ALA A 130 1.59 -4.89 12.39
C ALA A 130 1.25 -3.44 11.98
N VAL A 131 0.56 -2.71 12.86
CA VAL A 131 0.17 -1.32 12.61
C VAL A 131 1.33 -0.37 12.91
N HIS A 132 1.83 0.32 11.89
CA HIS A 132 2.93 1.28 12.00
C HIS A 132 2.58 2.61 11.33
N ALA A 133 3.22 3.71 11.76
CA ALA A 133 2.89 5.07 11.32
C ALA A 133 3.21 5.36 9.83
N GLY A 134 3.85 4.41 9.13
CA GLY A 134 4.17 4.53 7.70
C GLY A 134 3.05 4.05 6.77
N LEU A 135 1.90 3.64 7.31
CA LEU A 135 0.72 3.28 6.53
C LEU A 135 0.00 4.53 6.02
N ARG A 136 -0.45 4.52 4.75
CA ARG A 136 -1.14 5.64 4.09
C ARG A 136 -2.38 6.11 4.83
N VAL A 137 -3.02 5.20 5.56
CA VAL A 137 -4.21 5.48 6.34
C VAL A 137 -4.00 6.58 7.41
N PHE A 138 -2.76 6.81 7.84
CA PHE A 138 -2.43 7.85 8.82
C PHE A 138 -2.17 9.22 8.17
N ASP A 139 -2.14 9.31 6.83
CA ASP A 139 -2.04 10.59 6.14
C ASP A 139 -3.28 11.44 6.45
N GLY A 140 -3.09 12.53 7.19
CA GLY A 140 -4.17 13.41 7.63
C GLY A 140 -4.87 13.00 8.94
N HIS A 141 -4.40 11.96 9.65
CA HIS A 141 -5.05 11.44 10.87
C HIS A 141 -4.09 11.16 12.04
N PHE A 142 -3.71 12.09 12.91
CA PHE A 142 -3.64 13.55 12.83
C PHE A 142 -2.14 13.93 12.91
N PRO A 143 -1.71 15.10 12.41
CA PRO A 143 -0.32 15.54 12.56
C PRO A 143 0.12 15.52 14.04
N GLY A 144 1.16 14.73 14.36
CA GLY A 144 1.70 14.59 15.73
C GLY A 144 0.99 13.57 16.63
N ALA A 145 -0.21 13.10 16.25
CA ALA A 145 -0.98 12.09 16.99
C ALA A 145 -1.65 11.13 16.00
N PRO A 146 -0.90 10.18 15.40
CA PRO A 146 -1.46 9.24 14.44
C PRO A 146 -2.47 8.30 15.12
N VAL A 147 -3.70 8.27 14.63
CA VAL A 147 -4.78 7.40 15.12
C VAL A 147 -5.38 6.65 13.94
N LEU A 148 -5.52 5.33 14.05
CA LEU A 148 -6.08 4.54 12.96
C LEU A 148 -7.58 4.88 12.79
N PRO A 149 -8.00 5.41 11.63
CA PRO A 149 -9.39 5.76 11.39
C PRO A 149 -10.31 4.55 11.48
N GLY A 150 -11.49 4.72 12.09
CA GLY A 150 -12.48 3.65 12.21
C GLY A 150 -12.95 3.09 10.87
N VAL A 151 -13.02 3.93 9.83
CA VAL A 151 -13.37 3.51 8.46
C VAL A 151 -12.32 2.57 7.86
N ALA A 152 -11.05 2.75 8.17
CA ALA A 152 -9.99 1.86 7.69
C ALA A 152 -9.97 0.53 8.44
N GLN A 153 -10.29 0.53 9.74
CA GLN A 153 -10.50 -0.70 10.49
C GLN A 153 -11.63 -1.54 9.88
N LEU A 154 -12.71 -0.89 9.45
CA LEU A 154 -13.84 -1.53 8.79
C LEU A 154 -13.45 -2.11 7.42
N ASP A 155 -12.75 -1.31 6.61
CA ASP A 155 -12.27 -1.69 5.29
C ASP A 155 -11.33 -2.91 5.36
N TRP A 156 -10.33 -2.85 6.24
CA TRP A 156 -9.43 -3.98 6.47
C TRP A 156 -10.16 -5.22 6.97
N ALA A 157 -11.19 -5.08 7.83
CA ALA A 157 -11.96 -6.23 8.29
C ALA A 157 -12.72 -6.89 7.13
N ALA A 158 -13.29 -6.11 6.21
CA ALA A 158 -13.99 -6.61 5.05
C ALA A 158 -13.04 -7.26 4.04
N GLU A 159 -11.91 -6.62 3.73
CA GLU A 159 -10.88 -7.19 2.84
C GLU A 159 -10.32 -8.50 3.38
N LEU A 160 -9.94 -8.51 4.66
CA LEU A 160 -9.36 -9.70 5.29
C LEU A 160 -10.37 -10.82 5.48
N ALA A 161 -11.66 -10.51 5.64
CA ALA A 161 -12.70 -11.52 5.62
C ALA A 161 -12.85 -12.16 4.22
N ARG A 162 -12.70 -11.38 3.14
CA ARG A 162 -12.68 -11.92 1.76
C ARG A 162 -11.43 -12.73 1.47
N GLU A 163 -10.29 -12.35 2.06
CA GLU A 163 -9.08 -13.18 2.00
C GLU A 163 -9.24 -14.48 2.79
N ALA A 164 -9.98 -14.45 3.91
CA ALA A 164 -10.19 -15.57 4.82
C ALA A 164 -11.19 -16.61 4.30
N PHE A 165 -12.32 -16.16 3.71
CA PHE A 165 -13.48 -17.00 3.41
C PHE A 165 -14.04 -16.76 2.01
N ALA A 166 -14.81 -17.73 1.50
CA ALA A 166 -15.58 -17.59 0.27
C ALA A 166 -16.86 -16.78 0.52
N LEU A 167 -16.73 -15.45 0.54
CA LEU A 167 -17.85 -14.54 0.81
C LEU A 167 -18.64 -14.18 -0.46
N PRO A 168 -19.94 -13.86 -0.33
CA PRO A 168 -20.70 -13.21 -1.39
C PRO A 168 -20.05 -11.91 -1.87
N PRO A 169 -20.24 -11.52 -3.14
CA PRO A 169 -19.48 -10.43 -3.75
C PRO A 169 -19.84 -9.05 -3.20
N HIS A 170 -21.06 -8.82 -2.70
CA HIS A 170 -21.49 -7.49 -2.29
C HIS A 170 -21.44 -7.31 -0.78
N PHE A 171 -20.75 -6.26 -0.33
CA PHE A 171 -20.92 -5.73 1.02
C PHE A 171 -22.22 -4.93 1.07
N LEU A 172 -23.14 -5.31 1.95
CA LEU A 172 -24.44 -4.67 2.05
C LEU A 172 -24.46 -3.59 3.13
N ARG A 173 -23.93 -3.91 4.33
CA ARG A 173 -23.92 -3.01 5.49
C ARG A 173 -23.02 -3.52 6.61
N ALA A 174 -22.70 -2.63 7.53
CA ALA A 174 -22.14 -2.97 8.84
C ALA A 174 -23.22 -2.83 9.93
N GLU A 175 -23.24 -3.75 10.88
CA GLU A 175 -24.15 -3.77 12.02
C GLU A 175 -23.37 -3.81 13.34
N GLN A 176 -23.95 -3.23 14.40
CA GLN A 176 -23.39 -3.28 15.76
C GLN A 176 -21.93 -2.81 15.88
N LEU A 177 -21.54 -1.86 15.03
CA LEU A 177 -20.19 -1.32 14.99
C LEU A 177 -19.89 -0.51 16.26
N LYS A 178 -18.80 -0.87 16.96
CA LYS A 178 -18.33 -0.16 18.13
C LYS A 178 -16.83 0.06 18.05
N PHE A 179 -16.40 1.30 18.31
CA PHE A 179 -14.99 1.68 18.49
C PHE A 179 -14.80 2.06 19.96
N GLN A 180 -14.08 1.21 20.70
CA GLN A 180 -13.94 1.32 22.15
C GLN A 180 -12.62 1.96 22.55
N GLN A 181 -11.54 1.67 21.81
CA GLN A 181 -10.22 2.20 22.10
C GLN A 181 -9.49 2.63 20.82
N PRO A 182 -8.73 3.74 20.86
CA PRO A 182 -7.93 4.16 19.73
C PRO A 182 -6.80 3.16 19.45
N VAL A 183 -6.45 3.00 18.17
CA VAL A 183 -5.26 2.25 17.75
C VAL A 183 -4.18 3.27 17.38
N LEU A 184 -3.13 3.32 18.18
CA LEU A 184 -1.98 4.22 18.02
C LEU A 184 -0.76 3.41 17.58
N PRO A 185 -0.10 3.73 16.45
CA PRO A 185 1.11 3.03 16.04
C PRO A 185 2.32 3.42 16.94
N PRO A 186 3.30 2.52 17.12
CA PRO A 186 3.27 1.11 16.70
C PRO A 186 2.35 0.27 17.59
N LEU A 187 1.58 -0.64 16.99
CA LEU A 187 0.75 -1.59 17.72
C LEU A 187 0.61 -2.92 16.94
N GLN A 188 0.71 -4.03 17.66
CA GLN A 188 0.27 -5.34 17.17
C GLN A 188 -1.21 -5.50 17.46
N LEU A 189 -2.02 -5.59 16.41
CA LEU A 189 -3.46 -5.73 16.51
C LEU A 189 -3.86 -7.14 16.07
N GLN A 190 -4.63 -7.83 16.89
CA GLN A 190 -5.18 -9.13 16.53
C GLN A 190 -6.59 -8.96 15.99
N LEU A 191 -6.83 -9.44 14.77
CA LEU A 191 -8.13 -9.51 14.13
C LEU A 191 -8.70 -10.91 14.30
N HIS A 192 -9.89 -10.99 14.88
CA HIS A 192 -10.71 -12.19 14.97
C HIS A 192 -11.88 -12.07 14.01
N LEU A 193 -12.11 -13.10 13.20
CA LEU A 193 -13.20 -13.18 12.24
C LEU A 193 -14.00 -14.47 12.43
N GLU A 194 -15.32 -14.36 12.34
CA GLU A 194 -16.26 -15.49 12.40
C GLU A 194 -17.27 -15.36 11.26
N TRP A 195 -17.30 -16.33 10.34
CA TRP A 195 -18.19 -16.34 9.18
C TRP A 195 -19.40 -17.23 9.43
N LYS A 196 -20.60 -16.70 9.14
CA LYS A 196 -21.90 -17.39 9.26
C LYS A 196 -22.57 -17.43 7.89
N PRO A 197 -22.27 -18.46 7.06
CA PRO A 197 -22.79 -18.58 5.70
C PRO A 197 -24.32 -18.45 5.61
N GLU A 198 -25.03 -18.99 6.59
CA GLU A 198 -26.50 -19.09 6.63
C GLU A 198 -27.17 -17.71 6.69
N THR A 199 -26.46 -16.73 7.23
CA THR A 199 -26.96 -15.36 7.41
C THR A 199 -26.20 -14.33 6.58
N GLY A 200 -25.14 -14.76 5.87
CA GLY A 200 -24.26 -13.87 5.14
C GLY A 200 -23.46 -12.92 6.04
N GLN A 201 -23.20 -13.27 7.31
CA GLN A 201 -22.59 -12.36 8.29
C GLN A 201 -21.17 -12.75 8.68
N VAL A 202 -20.26 -11.78 8.66
CA VAL A 202 -18.93 -11.90 9.29
C VAL A 202 -18.93 -11.08 10.58
N GLY A 203 -18.78 -11.73 11.73
CA GLY A 203 -18.40 -11.05 12.96
C GLY A 203 -16.92 -10.71 12.94
N PHE A 204 -16.55 -9.49 13.35
CA PHE A 204 -15.14 -9.11 13.50
C PHE A 204 -14.87 -8.45 14.84
N ARG A 205 -13.64 -8.65 15.34
CA ARG A 205 -13.13 -7.98 16.53
C ARG A 205 -11.64 -7.70 16.38
N TYR A 206 -11.24 -6.47 16.73
CA TYR A 206 -9.85 -6.08 16.89
C TYR A 206 -9.47 -6.00 18.37
N THR A 207 -8.39 -6.68 18.76
CA THR A 207 -7.89 -6.73 20.14
C THR A 207 -6.39 -6.50 20.20
N SER A 208 -5.90 -6.00 21.33
CA SER A 208 -4.47 -6.03 21.69
C SER A 208 -4.34 -6.36 23.19
N GLU A 209 -3.13 -6.29 23.72
CA GLU A 209 -2.89 -6.35 25.18
C GLU A 209 -3.67 -5.30 25.98
N ARG A 210 -4.11 -4.21 25.33
CA ARG A 210 -4.92 -3.14 25.95
C ARG A 210 -6.41 -3.47 25.98
N GLY A 211 -6.82 -4.59 25.39
CA GLY A 211 -8.21 -5.03 25.27
C GLY A 211 -8.79 -4.82 23.88
N GLN A 212 -10.11 -4.70 23.80
CA GLN A 212 -10.82 -4.57 22.53
C GLN A 212 -10.78 -3.13 22.01
N HIS A 213 -10.37 -2.97 20.74
CA HIS A 213 -10.32 -1.68 20.06
C HIS A 213 -11.59 -1.41 19.28
N ALA A 214 -12.04 -2.39 18.49
CA ALA A 214 -13.25 -2.28 17.70
C ALA A 214 -13.87 -3.66 17.43
N GLY A 215 -15.13 -3.65 17.02
CA GLY A 215 -15.80 -4.85 16.54
C GLY A 215 -17.20 -4.56 16.02
N GLY A 216 -17.77 -5.52 15.32
CA GLY A 216 -19.09 -5.42 14.71
C GLY A 216 -19.38 -6.62 13.83
N ARG A 217 -20.42 -6.49 12.99
CA ARG A 217 -20.80 -7.49 12.00
C ARG A 217 -20.84 -6.86 10.62
N LEU A 218 -20.31 -7.56 9.63
CA LEU A 218 -20.34 -7.20 8.21
C LEU A 218 -21.34 -8.11 7.52
N VAL A 219 -22.28 -7.56 6.79
CA VAL A 219 -23.30 -8.33 6.07
C VAL A 219 -22.96 -8.33 4.59
N PHE A 220 -22.86 -9.52 4.02
CA PHE A 220 -22.60 -9.75 2.60
C PHE A 220 -23.79 -10.46 1.94
N GLY A 221 -23.97 -10.22 0.64
CA GLY A 221 -25.02 -10.86 -0.14
C GLY A 221 -24.67 -10.99 -1.62
N GLY A 222 -25.53 -11.71 -2.35
CA GLY A 222 -25.50 -11.75 -3.81
C GLY A 222 -25.90 -10.40 -4.42
N ALA A 223 -25.71 -10.25 -5.74
CA ALA A 223 -26.33 -9.15 -6.47
C ALA A 223 -27.84 -9.29 -6.27
N GLY A 224 -28.48 -8.28 -5.67
CA GLY A 224 -29.92 -8.31 -5.46
C GLY A 224 -30.63 -8.56 -6.79
N VAL A 225 -31.58 -9.49 -6.78
CA VAL A 225 -32.72 -9.48 -7.71
C VAL A 225 -33.74 -8.53 -7.12
#